data_AF-A0A933AL48-F1
#
_entry.id   AF-A0A933AL48-F1
#
_cell.length_a   1.000
_cell.length_b   1.000
_cell.length_c   1.000
_cell.angle_alpha   90.00
_cell.angle_beta   90.00
_cell.angle_gamma   90.00
#
_symmetry.space_group_name_H-M   'P 1'
#
loop_
_entity.id
_entity.type
_entity.pdbx_description
1 polymer ?
#
loop_
_entity_poly.entity_id
_entity_poly.type
_entity_poly.pdbx_seq_one_letter_code
_entity_poly.pdbx_strand_id
1 'polypeptide(L)'
;MEQLERKHYYGLAAIGVSVAALLFGLVSWFINQKIDMPVQVAFAVALLGMALFAWLEVDLLTRALGTRQARFGAETLVMVVAFLGVVGLLNYIFTQDRLKKRWDLTENQQHTLAPETLKVLSELATPVKVIGFYTANASFSQQSAEDLLSDYKANSGGKLAYEFVDPQVKPTLAQQYGITQDASLVVESGSQREPVDFANESSLTNAIVRLNNPTVRTVYFVSGHGELSADDTAQTGLSQLKTTLESVNFQVRTLDVITQTLPSDASSIVIAGPVNAYTESEAKAIGAYLAGGG
;
A
#
# COMPACT_ATOMS: atom_id res chain seq x y z
N MET A 1 -23.49 64.38 22.30
CA MET A 1 -22.42 64.53 21.29
C MET A 1 -21.18 63.73 21.67
N GLU A 2 -20.65 63.87 22.88
CA GLU A 2 -19.39 63.24 23.32
C GLU A 2 -19.38 61.69 23.39
N GLN A 3 -20.53 61.02 23.59
CA GLN A 3 -20.60 59.55 23.59
C GLN A 3 -20.63 58.94 22.19
N LEU A 4 -21.15 59.65 21.19
CA LEU A 4 -21.22 59.16 19.81
C LEU A 4 -19.86 59.23 19.12
N GLU A 5 -19.08 60.28 19.36
CA GLU A 5 -17.72 60.42 18.84
C GLU A 5 -16.76 59.37 19.41
N ARG A 6 -16.94 59.02 20.69
CA ARG A 6 -16.13 58.00 21.35
C ARG A 6 -16.37 56.60 20.80
N LYS A 7 -17.63 56.27 20.50
CA LYS A 7 -18.00 54.97 19.88
C LYS A 7 -17.38 54.83 18.48
N HIS A 8 -17.39 55.90 17.69
CA HIS A 8 -16.79 55.93 16.35
C HIS A 8 -15.26 55.81 16.39
N TYR A 9 -14.60 56.48 17.33
CA TYR A 9 -13.15 56.35 17.51
C TYR A 9 -12.72 54.91 17.83
N TYR A 10 -13.45 54.23 18.72
CA TYR A 10 -13.18 52.81 19.03
C TYR A 10 -13.47 51.88 17.85
N GLY A 11 -14.45 52.19 17.00
CA GLY A 11 -14.68 51.49 15.74
C GLY A 11 -13.47 51.59 14.80
N LEU A 12 -13.03 52.82 14.50
CA LEU A 12 -11.86 53.05 13.64
C LEU A 12 -10.58 52.41 14.19
N ALA A 13 -10.39 52.40 15.50
CA ALA A 13 -9.27 51.69 16.12
C ALA A 13 -9.38 50.16 15.94
N ALA A 14 -10.57 49.58 16.12
CA ALA A 14 -10.80 48.14 15.96
C ALA A 14 -10.55 47.64 14.53
N ILE A 15 -10.99 48.40 13.51
CA ILE A 15 -10.71 48.03 12.11
C ILE A 15 -9.23 48.18 11.77
N GLY A 16 -8.54 49.19 12.30
CA GLY A 16 -7.10 49.37 12.13
C GLY A 16 -6.30 48.19 12.69
N VAL A 17 -6.62 47.73 13.89
CA VAL A 17 -6.01 46.54 14.52
C VAL A 17 -6.29 45.28 13.70
N SER A 18 -7.50 45.15 13.16
CA SER A 18 -7.90 44.00 12.35
C SER A 18 -7.14 43.91 11.04
N VAL A 19 -6.99 45.03 10.33
CA VAL A 19 -6.24 45.10 9.07
C VAL A 19 -4.75 44.82 9.32
N ALA A 20 -4.17 45.35 10.39
CA ALA A 20 -2.79 45.07 10.76
C ALA A 20 -2.57 43.58 11.09
N ALA A 21 -3.50 42.95 11.80
CA ALA A 21 -3.44 41.53 12.11
C ALA A 21 -3.61 40.65 10.86
N LEU A 22 -4.49 41.01 9.93
CA LEU A 22 -4.62 40.32 8.63
C LEU A 22 -3.33 40.40 7.81
N LEU A 23 -2.76 41.60 7.67
CA LEU A 23 -1.53 41.80 6.90
C LEU A 23 -0.36 41.03 7.51
N PHE A 24 -0.25 41.02 8.84
CA PHE A 24 0.74 40.23 9.54
C PHE A 24 0.57 38.71 9.29
N GLY A 25 -0.67 38.20 9.39
CA GLY A 25 -0.97 36.81 9.11
C GLY A 25 -0.66 36.40 7.67
N LEU A 26 -1.01 37.23 6.68
CA LEU A 26 -0.74 37.00 5.27
C LEU A 26 0.77 37.03 4.94
N VAL A 27 1.51 38.00 5.48
CA VAL A 27 2.97 38.10 5.28
C VAL A 27 3.68 36.92 5.93
N SER A 28 3.29 36.54 7.15
CA SER A 28 3.88 35.39 7.85
C SER A 28 3.58 34.08 7.11
N TRP A 29 2.35 33.89 6.61
CA TRP A 29 2.00 32.73 5.79
C TRP A 29 2.82 32.68 4.49
N PHE A 30 2.96 33.81 3.80
CA PHE A 30 3.70 33.88 2.55
C PHE A 30 5.20 33.55 2.73
N ILE A 31 5.81 34.01 3.81
CA ILE A 31 7.22 33.76 4.13
C ILE A 31 7.43 32.29 4.54
N ASN A 32 6.55 31.75 5.39
CA ASN A 32 6.76 30.45 6.02
C ASN A 32 6.16 29.29 5.22
N GLN A 33 5.33 29.57 4.21
CA GLN A 33 4.55 28.59 3.42
C GLN A 33 3.79 27.56 4.27
N LYS A 34 3.52 27.88 5.53
CA LYS A 34 2.88 27.03 6.53
C LYS A 34 1.91 27.88 7.34
N ILE A 35 0.77 27.29 7.71
CA ILE A 35 -0.21 27.91 8.60
C ILE A 35 0.10 27.41 10.01
N ASP A 36 0.99 28.12 10.69
CA ASP A 36 1.40 27.86 12.06
C ASP A 36 0.48 28.56 13.07
N MET A 37 0.65 28.25 14.36
CA MET A 37 -0.18 28.81 15.43
C MET A 37 -0.21 30.35 15.44
N PRO A 38 0.91 31.09 15.21
CA PRO A 38 0.87 32.55 15.08
C PRO A 38 0.00 33.07 13.93
N VAL A 39 0.05 32.43 12.75
CA VAL A 39 -0.79 32.80 11.60
C VAL A 39 -2.27 32.59 11.92
N GLN A 40 -2.63 31.49 12.59
CA GLN A 40 -4.01 31.21 13.01
C GLN A 40 -4.53 32.25 14.01
N VAL A 41 -3.70 32.62 15.00
CA VAL A 41 -4.06 33.64 16.01
C VAL A 41 -4.23 35.01 15.35
N ALA A 42 -3.37 35.37 14.41
CA ALA A 42 -3.47 36.64 13.69
C ALA A 42 -4.78 36.75 12.90
N PHE A 43 -5.20 35.68 12.21
CA PHE A 43 -6.50 35.64 11.52
C PHE A 43 -7.68 35.66 12.49
N ALA A 44 -7.59 34.99 13.65
CA ALA A 44 -8.64 35.02 14.65
C ALA A 44 -8.83 36.43 15.24
N VAL A 45 -7.74 37.14 15.56
CA VAL A 45 -7.78 38.53 16.06
C VAL A 45 -8.36 39.47 15.02
N ALA A 46 -7.97 39.30 13.74
CA ALA A 46 -8.54 40.07 12.65
C ALA A 46 -10.05 39.88 12.50
N LEU A 47 -10.55 38.65 12.57
CA LEU A 47 -11.98 38.34 12.49
C LEU A 47 -12.75 38.92 13.67
N LEU A 48 -12.22 38.78 14.89
CA LEU A 48 -12.86 39.33 16.09
C LEU A 48 -12.92 40.86 16.07
N GLY A 49 -11.86 41.52 15.62
CA GLY A 49 -11.84 42.98 15.50
C GLY A 49 -12.78 43.48 14.39
N MET A 50 -12.91 42.75 13.27
CA MET A 50 -13.90 43.06 12.23
C MET A 50 -15.33 42.88 12.72
N ALA A 51 -15.61 41.83 13.49
CA ALA A 51 -16.91 41.62 14.13
C ALA A 51 -17.23 42.72 15.15
N LEU A 52 -16.25 43.13 15.95
CA LEU A 52 -16.37 44.23 16.92
C LEU A 52 -16.64 45.57 16.21
N PHE A 53 -15.94 45.85 15.11
CA PHE A 53 -16.19 47.01 14.27
C PHE A 53 -17.61 47.02 13.73
N ALA A 54 -18.07 45.89 13.18
CA ALA A 54 -19.41 45.76 12.66
C ALA A 54 -20.49 45.98 13.73
N TRP A 55 -20.23 45.56 14.97
CA TRP A 55 -21.13 45.76 16.11
C TRP A 55 -21.12 47.21 16.63
N LEU A 56 -19.96 47.88 16.62
CA LEU A 56 -19.85 49.27 17.06
C LEU A 56 -20.42 50.26 16.03
N GLU A 57 -20.26 49.97 14.74
CA GLU A 57 -20.58 50.88 13.63
C GLU A 57 -21.74 50.40 12.72
N VAL A 58 -22.74 49.75 13.33
CA VAL A 58 -23.97 49.28 12.63
C VAL A 58 -24.65 50.40 11.83
N ASP A 59 -24.63 51.64 12.33
CA ASP A 59 -25.26 52.80 11.68
C ASP A 59 -24.52 53.28 10.42
N LEU A 60 -23.19 53.13 10.37
CA LEU A 60 -22.38 53.45 9.19
C LEU A 60 -22.53 52.36 8.12
N LEU A 61 -22.59 51.09 8.55
CA LEU A 61 -22.84 49.96 7.67
C LEU A 61 -24.24 50.06 7.02
N THR A 62 -25.29 50.33 7.80
CA THR A 62 -26.66 50.45 7.27
C THR A 62 -26.84 51.64 6.32
N ARG A 63 -26.13 52.76 6.53
CA ARG A 63 -26.11 53.91 5.60
C ARG A 63 -25.34 53.62 4.31
N ALA A 64 -24.18 52.96 4.40
CA ALA A 64 -23.41 52.54 3.24
C ALA A 64 -24.19 51.54 2.36
N LEU A 65 -24.82 50.53 3.00
CA LEU A 65 -25.66 49.50 2.38
C LEU A 65 -26.98 50.00 1.77
N GLY A 66 -27.36 51.26 2.04
CA GLY A 66 -28.57 51.90 1.51
C GLY A 66 -28.49 52.36 0.05
N THR A 67 -27.29 52.42 -0.53
CA THR A 67 -27.09 52.82 -1.94
C THR A 67 -27.16 51.61 -2.89
N ARG A 68 -27.72 51.80 -4.09
CA ARG A 68 -27.98 50.71 -5.06
C ARG A 68 -26.70 49.97 -5.50
N GLN A 69 -25.54 50.62 -5.41
CA GLN A 69 -24.21 50.04 -5.69
C GLN A 69 -23.61 49.26 -4.51
N ALA A 70 -23.95 49.60 -3.25
CA ALA A 70 -23.37 48.95 -2.07
C ALA A 70 -23.95 47.55 -1.77
N ARG A 71 -25.17 47.26 -2.24
CA ARG A 71 -25.79 45.93 -2.08
C ARG A 71 -24.98 44.83 -2.78
N PHE A 72 -24.48 45.10 -3.99
CA PHE A 72 -23.62 44.17 -4.74
C PHE A 72 -22.25 43.97 -4.08
N GLY A 73 -21.69 45.03 -3.47
CA GLY A 73 -20.44 44.95 -2.71
C GLY A 73 -20.57 44.09 -1.45
N ALA A 74 -21.69 44.21 -0.74
CA ALA A 74 -21.98 43.44 0.47
C ALA A 74 -22.16 41.94 0.21
N GLU A 75 -22.88 41.59 -0.85
CA GLU A 75 -23.06 40.20 -1.27
C GLU A 75 -21.71 39.53 -1.61
N THR A 76 -20.85 40.26 -2.32
CA THR A 76 -19.50 39.78 -2.66
C THR A 76 -18.64 39.58 -1.40
N LEU A 77 -18.73 40.50 -0.44
CA LEU A 77 -17.99 40.43 0.83
C LEU A 77 -18.42 39.23 1.68
N VAL A 78 -19.74 38.97 1.78
CA VAL A 78 -20.27 37.80 2.48
C VAL A 78 -19.79 36.51 1.83
N MET A 79 -19.79 36.44 0.50
CA MET A 79 -19.30 35.26 -0.24
C MET A 79 -17.80 35.02 -0.03
N VAL A 80 -16.98 36.07 -0.06
CA VAL A 80 -15.53 35.96 0.17
C VAL A 80 -15.24 35.49 1.60
N VAL A 81 -15.94 36.04 2.60
CA VAL A 81 -15.80 35.60 4.01
C VAL A 81 -16.26 34.16 4.18
N ALA A 82 -17.37 33.76 3.56
CA ALA A 82 -17.85 32.38 3.59
C ALA A 82 -16.86 31.41 2.92
N PHE A 83 -16.30 31.79 1.77
CA PHE A 83 -15.30 30.99 1.05
C PHE A 83 -14.02 30.82 1.88
N LEU A 84 -13.50 31.90 2.47
CA LEU A 84 -12.35 31.84 3.36
C LEU A 84 -12.63 31.03 4.63
N GLY A 85 -13.85 31.10 5.16
CA GLY A 85 -14.31 30.27 6.27
C GLY A 85 -14.33 28.78 5.94
N VAL A 86 -14.81 28.39 4.75
CA VAL A 86 -14.79 26.99 4.28
C VAL A 86 -13.35 26.51 4.08
N VAL A 87 -12.50 27.31 3.43
CA VAL A 87 -11.08 26.96 3.24
C VAL A 87 -10.36 26.80 4.58
N GLY A 88 -10.61 27.71 5.53
CA GLY A 88 -10.08 27.62 6.89
C GLY A 88 -10.59 26.40 7.66
N LEU A 89 -11.88 26.07 7.54
CA LEU A 89 -12.48 24.88 8.16
C LEU A 89 -11.90 23.59 7.56
N LEU A 90 -11.78 23.51 6.24
CA LEU A 90 -11.14 22.39 5.57
C LEU A 90 -9.69 22.26 6.04
N ASN A 91 -8.93 23.35 6.05
CA ASN A 91 -7.55 23.34 6.52
C ASN A 91 -7.45 22.88 7.99
N TYR A 92 -8.32 23.36 8.87
CA TYR A 92 -8.39 22.96 10.28
C TYR A 92 -8.72 21.46 10.45
N ILE A 93 -9.65 20.93 9.66
CA ILE A 93 -10.00 19.50 9.65
C ILE A 93 -8.83 18.66 9.13
N PHE A 94 -8.16 19.07 8.06
CA PHE A 94 -7.04 18.35 7.46
C PHE A 94 -5.74 18.41 8.28
N THR A 95 -5.55 19.46 9.10
CA THR A 95 -4.35 19.63 9.94
C THR A 95 -4.49 19.02 11.34
N GLN A 96 -5.70 18.65 11.78
CA GLN A 96 -5.84 17.84 12.99
C GLN A 96 -5.40 16.39 12.74
N ASP A 97 -4.28 16.01 13.35
CA ASP A 97 -3.77 14.63 13.38
C ASP A 97 -4.78 13.59 13.94
N ARG A 98 -5.87 14.02 14.58
CA ARG A 98 -6.94 13.15 15.08
C ARG A 98 -7.74 12.45 13.98
N LEU A 99 -7.71 12.97 12.74
CA LEU A 99 -8.35 12.36 11.57
C LEU A 99 -7.36 11.65 10.63
N LYS A 100 -6.07 11.54 10.98
CA LYS A 100 -5.16 10.54 10.37
C LYS A 100 -5.55 9.10 10.72
N LYS A 101 -6.69 8.88 11.35
CA LYS A 101 -7.35 7.59 11.37
C LYS A 101 -7.90 7.37 9.96
N ARG A 102 -7.11 6.69 9.10
CA ARG A 102 -7.48 6.24 7.75
C ARG A 102 -8.94 5.78 7.76
N TRP A 103 -9.85 6.63 7.31
CA TRP A 103 -11.18 6.20 6.88
C TRP A 103 -11.02 5.84 5.42
N ASP A 104 -10.71 4.57 5.22
CA ASP A 104 -10.61 3.94 3.92
C ASP A 104 -12.02 3.86 3.35
N LEU A 105 -12.41 4.89 2.60
CA LEU A 105 -13.65 4.96 1.84
C LEU A 105 -13.37 4.81 0.34
N THR A 106 -12.41 3.94 0.02
CA THR A 106 -12.14 3.48 -1.34
C THR A 106 -12.71 2.07 -1.48
N GLU A 107 -13.68 1.93 -2.38
CA GLU A 107 -14.26 0.66 -2.85
C GLU A 107 -13.27 -0.13 -3.74
N ASN A 108 -11.97 0.13 -3.58
CA ASN A 108 -10.90 -0.52 -4.32
C ASN A 108 -9.97 -1.15 -3.29
N GLN A 109 -10.14 -2.46 -3.08
CA GLN A 109 -9.32 -3.38 -2.29
C GLN A 109 -7.86 -3.49 -2.80
N GLN A 110 -7.23 -2.38 -3.20
CA GLN A 110 -5.88 -2.33 -3.78
C GLN A 110 -4.77 -2.42 -2.71
N HIS A 111 -5.15 -2.48 -1.42
CA HIS A 111 -4.23 -2.63 -0.28
C HIS A 111 -4.58 -3.85 0.59
N THR A 112 -5.17 -4.89 0.01
CA THR A 112 -5.47 -6.12 0.74
C THR A 112 -4.76 -7.27 0.06
N LEU A 113 -3.97 -8.00 0.85
CA LEU A 113 -3.31 -9.23 0.39
C LEU A 113 -4.34 -10.18 -0.20
N ALA A 114 -3.94 -10.93 -1.22
CA ALA A 114 -4.78 -11.94 -1.83
C ALA A 114 -5.25 -12.97 -0.78
N PRO A 115 -6.48 -13.51 -0.89
CA PRO A 115 -6.99 -14.52 0.03
C PRO A 115 -6.05 -15.71 0.21
N GLU A 116 -5.34 -16.11 -0.85
CA GLU A 116 -4.35 -17.17 -0.85
C GLU A 116 -3.14 -16.82 0.03
N THR A 117 -2.64 -15.59 -0.07
CA THR A 117 -1.57 -15.07 0.80
C THR A 117 -2.00 -15.05 2.26
N LEU A 118 -3.22 -14.60 2.55
CA LEU A 118 -3.77 -14.60 3.92
C LEU A 118 -3.82 -16.01 4.50
N LYS A 119 -4.22 -17.00 3.68
CA LYS A 119 -4.23 -18.40 4.09
C LYS A 119 -2.82 -18.89 4.43
N VAL A 120 -1.84 -18.64 3.55
CA VAL A 120 -0.42 -18.99 3.78
C VAL A 120 0.09 -18.38 5.09
N LEU A 121 -0.21 -17.10 5.34
CA LEU A 121 0.20 -16.41 6.57
C LEU A 121 -0.46 -16.99 7.83
N SER A 122 -1.72 -17.40 7.74
CA SER A 122 -2.43 -18.02 8.86
C SER A 122 -1.90 -19.41 9.24
N GLU A 123 -1.39 -20.16 8.25
CA GLU A 123 -0.87 -21.52 8.39
C GLU A 123 0.63 -21.56 8.76
N LEU A 124 1.28 -20.41 8.95
CA LEU A 124 2.69 -20.33 9.36
C LEU A 124 2.93 -21.11 10.66
N ALA A 125 3.69 -22.19 10.60
CA ALA A 125 4.02 -23.00 11.78
C ALA A 125 5.16 -22.37 12.61
N THR A 126 6.17 -21.83 11.93
CA THR A 126 7.37 -21.25 12.53
C THR A 126 7.43 -19.74 12.32
N PRO A 127 8.13 -19.00 13.20
CA PRO A 127 8.40 -17.59 12.98
C PRO A 127 9.24 -17.38 11.71
N VAL A 128 8.86 -16.38 10.93
CA VAL A 128 9.52 -15.96 9.70
C VAL A 128 10.10 -14.57 9.90
N LYS A 129 11.36 -14.38 9.51
CA LYS A 129 11.99 -13.06 9.47
C LYS A 129 12.33 -12.70 8.03
N VAL A 130 12.05 -11.46 7.63
CA VAL A 130 12.37 -10.94 6.31
C VAL A 130 13.44 -9.86 6.46
N ILE A 131 14.56 -10.01 5.76
CA ILE A 131 15.65 -9.03 5.76
C ILE A 131 15.69 -8.38 4.39
N GLY A 132 15.36 -7.09 4.32
CA GLY A 132 15.44 -6.30 3.10
C GLY A 132 16.79 -5.60 2.97
N PHE A 133 17.47 -5.78 1.85
CA PHE A 133 18.74 -5.14 1.53
C PHE A 133 18.52 -3.99 0.55
N TYR A 134 18.57 -2.77 1.07
CA TYR A 134 18.30 -1.54 0.31
C TYR A 134 19.39 -0.52 0.61
N THR A 135 20.02 0.02 -0.44
CA THR A 135 20.91 1.17 -0.28
C THR A 135 20.11 2.47 -0.19
N ALA A 136 20.75 3.55 0.29
CA ALA A 136 20.11 4.86 0.41
C ALA A 136 19.45 5.39 -0.89
N ASN A 137 19.95 5.01 -2.07
CA ASN A 137 19.37 5.44 -3.35
C ASN A 137 18.07 4.69 -3.70
N ALA A 138 17.79 3.55 -3.05
CA ALA A 138 16.64 2.69 -3.29
C ALA A 138 15.45 3.00 -2.36
N SER A 139 15.39 4.23 -1.82
CA SER A 139 14.39 4.67 -0.83
C SER A 139 12.95 4.40 -1.25
N PHE A 140 12.61 4.58 -2.54
CA PHE A 140 11.27 4.29 -3.05
C PHE A 140 10.93 2.80 -3.02
N SER A 141 11.87 1.96 -3.46
CA SER A 141 11.72 0.50 -3.41
C SER A 141 11.66 -0.01 -1.98
N GLN A 142 12.42 0.59 -1.07
CA GLN A 142 12.37 0.29 0.36
C GLN A 142 11.00 0.63 0.95
N GLN A 143 10.45 1.81 0.65
CA GLN A 143 9.12 2.20 1.13
C GLN A 143 8.04 1.23 0.61
N SER A 144 8.12 0.85 -0.66
CA SER A 144 7.17 -0.08 -1.28
C SER A 144 7.24 -1.47 -0.64
N ALA A 145 8.46 -1.92 -0.32
CA ALA A 145 8.68 -3.15 0.44
C ALA A 145 8.19 -3.05 1.88
N GLU A 146 8.39 -1.90 2.54
CA GLU A 146 7.91 -1.66 3.89
C GLU A 146 6.39 -1.71 3.97
N ASP A 147 5.70 -1.09 3.03
CA ASP A 147 4.24 -1.14 2.95
C ASP A 147 3.76 -2.60 2.84
N LEU A 148 4.31 -3.37 1.90
CA LEU A 148 3.99 -4.80 1.72
C LEU A 148 4.30 -5.63 2.99
N LEU A 149 5.49 -5.47 3.57
CA LEU A 149 5.91 -6.23 4.75
C LEU A 149 5.09 -5.85 5.99
N SER A 150 4.62 -4.61 6.08
CA SER A 150 3.73 -4.17 7.15
C SER A 150 2.37 -4.89 7.07
N ASP A 151 1.82 -5.07 5.86
CA ASP A 151 0.59 -5.83 5.63
C ASP A 151 0.78 -7.31 5.97
N TYR A 152 1.91 -7.90 5.58
CA TYR A 152 2.25 -9.29 5.94
C TYR A 152 2.37 -9.46 7.46
N LYS A 153 3.07 -8.54 8.13
CA LYS A 153 3.24 -8.56 9.59
C LYS A 153 1.90 -8.49 10.30
N ALA A 154 1.00 -7.58 9.87
CA ALA A 154 -0.33 -7.42 10.44
C ALA A 154 -1.19 -8.68 10.31
N ASN A 155 -1.04 -9.43 9.21
CA ASN A 155 -1.85 -10.63 8.92
C ASN A 155 -1.18 -11.96 9.33
N SER A 156 0.07 -11.94 9.81
CA SER A 156 0.82 -13.14 10.22
C SER A 156 0.54 -13.64 11.65
N GLY A 157 -0.34 -12.98 12.40
CA GLY A 157 -0.57 -13.30 13.82
C GLY A 157 0.67 -13.12 14.71
N GLY A 158 1.59 -12.23 14.33
CA GLY A 158 2.82 -11.96 15.08
C GLY A 158 3.98 -12.92 14.79
N LYS A 159 3.83 -13.82 13.82
CA LYS A 159 4.88 -14.77 13.42
C LYS A 159 5.85 -14.19 12.40
N LEU A 160 5.52 -13.07 11.75
CA LEU A 160 6.39 -12.41 10.79
C LEU A 160 7.05 -11.16 11.38
N ALA A 161 8.37 -11.08 11.25
CA ALA A 161 9.16 -9.90 11.55
C ALA A 161 9.94 -9.46 10.30
N TYR A 162 10.28 -8.17 10.22
CA TYR A 162 11.14 -7.68 9.15
C TYR A 162 12.14 -6.64 9.64
N GLU A 163 13.28 -6.54 8.96
CA GLU A 163 14.28 -5.50 9.16
C GLU A 163 14.88 -5.06 7.82
N PHE A 164 15.34 -3.82 7.75
CA PHE A 164 16.06 -3.29 6.60
C PHE A 164 17.53 -3.09 6.94
N VAL A 165 18.40 -3.48 6.01
CA VAL A 165 19.84 -3.38 6.12
C VAL A 165 20.39 -2.69 4.89
N ASP A 166 21.23 -1.68 5.09
CA ASP A 166 22.01 -1.10 3.99
C ASP A 166 23.24 -1.99 3.71
N PRO A 167 23.34 -2.63 2.53
CA PRO A 167 24.45 -3.51 2.19
C PRO A 167 25.79 -2.76 2.02
N GLN A 168 25.78 -1.44 1.80
CA GLN A 168 26.99 -0.60 1.77
C GLN A 168 27.50 -0.29 3.17
N VAL A 169 26.59 -0.12 4.14
CA VAL A 169 26.94 0.11 5.56
C VAL A 169 27.35 -1.19 6.25
N LYS A 170 26.71 -2.33 5.91
CA LYS A 170 26.98 -3.65 6.49
C LYS A 170 27.35 -4.70 5.42
N PRO A 171 28.49 -4.54 4.72
CA PRO A 171 28.86 -5.41 3.60
C PRO A 171 29.08 -6.88 4.01
N THR A 172 29.59 -7.13 5.21
CA THR A 172 29.79 -8.50 5.72
C THR A 172 28.46 -9.25 5.87
N LEU A 173 27.40 -8.56 6.28
CA LEU A 173 26.07 -9.18 6.41
C LEU A 173 25.48 -9.47 5.03
N ALA A 174 25.58 -8.53 4.09
CA ALA A 174 25.14 -8.74 2.71
C ALA A 174 25.86 -9.93 2.04
N GLN A 175 27.17 -10.06 2.24
CA GLN A 175 27.96 -11.20 1.74
C GLN A 175 27.53 -12.54 2.33
N GLN A 176 27.24 -12.59 3.65
CA GLN A 176 26.76 -13.81 4.31
C GLN A 176 25.40 -14.28 3.77
N TYR A 177 24.57 -13.35 3.29
CA TYR A 177 23.27 -13.63 2.71
C TYR A 177 23.31 -13.77 1.17
N GLY A 178 24.49 -13.70 0.55
CA GLY A 178 24.65 -13.87 -0.90
C GLY A 178 24.03 -12.74 -1.73
N ILE A 179 23.87 -11.55 -1.14
CA ILE A 179 23.22 -10.42 -1.79
C ILE A 179 24.13 -9.85 -2.87
N THR A 180 23.67 -9.94 -4.12
CA THR A 180 24.39 -9.44 -5.30
C THR A 180 23.68 -8.26 -5.96
N GLN A 181 22.41 -8.02 -5.61
CA GLN A 181 21.56 -6.99 -6.20
C GLN A 181 20.98 -6.09 -5.11
N ASP A 182 20.85 -4.81 -5.43
CA ASP A 182 20.17 -3.83 -4.59
C ASP A 182 18.65 -4.04 -4.65
N ALA A 183 17.93 -3.59 -3.62
CA ALA A 183 16.48 -3.74 -3.46
C ALA A 183 15.97 -5.19 -3.44
N SER A 184 16.77 -6.09 -2.85
CA SER A 184 16.44 -7.52 -2.69
C SER A 184 16.07 -7.87 -1.24
N LEU A 185 15.45 -9.03 -1.04
CA LEU A 185 15.06 -9.52 0.28
C LEU A 185 15.53 -10.96 0.49
N VAL A 186 15.68 -11.36 1.74
CA VAL A 186 15.82 -12.75 2.12
C VAL A 186 14.80 -13.09 3.19
N VAL A 187 14.05 -14.15 2.96
CA VAL A 187 13.12 -14.71 3.93
C VAL A 187 13.86 -15.81 4.69
N GLU A 188 13.87 -15.75 6.02
CA GLU A 188 14.49 -16.74 6.88
C GLU A 188 13.46 -17.35 7.84
N SER A 189 13.53 -18.68 7.99
CA SER A 189 12.71 -19.45 8.92
C SER A 189 13.56 -20.58 9.50
N GLY A 190 13.91 -20.49 10.78
CA GLY A 190 14.85 -21.41 11.41
C GLY A 190 16.22 -21.41 10.73
N SER A 191 16.63 -22.55 10.18
CA SER A 191 17.90 -22.71 9.44
C SER A 191 17.78 -22.52 7.92
N GLN A 192 16.57 -22.33 7.41
CA GLN A 192 16.32 -22.19 5.97
C GLN A 192 16.21 -20.73 5.56
N ARG A 193 16.67 -20.44 4.34
CA ARG A 193 16.71 -19.10 3.76
C ARG A 193 16.29 -19.18 2.30
N GLU A 194 15.42 -18.28 1.89
CA GLU A 194 14.97 -18.14 0.50
C GLU A 194 15.22 -16.70 0.04
N PRO A 195 16.04 -16.48 -1.01
CA PRO A 195 16.20 -15.17 -1.60
C PRO A 195 14.96 -14.77 -2.39
N VAL A 196 14.68 -13.46 -2.41
CA VAL A 196 13.59 -12.82 -3.13
C VAL A 196 14.16 -11.59 -3.82
N ASP A 197 14.19 -11.60 -5.14
CA ASP A 197 14.86 -10.55 -5.92
C ASP A 197 14.18 -9.18 -5.75
N PHE A 198 12.85 -9.15 -5.65
CA PHE A 198 12.07 -7.92 -5.52
C PHE A 198 10.90 -8.09 -4.56
N ALA A 199 10.57 -7.02 -3.82
CA ALA A 199 9.40 -6.99 -2.96
C ALA A 199 8.11 -6.93 -3.79
N ASN A 200 7.49 -8.08 -4.00
CA ASN A 200 6.13 -8.20 -4.50
C ASN A 200 5.43 -9.37 -3.80
N GLU A 201 4.10 -9.34 -3.77
CA GLU A 201 3.29 -10.30 -3.02
C GLU A 201 3.52 -11.76 -3.48
N SER A 202 3.50 -11.99 -4.79
CA SER A 202 3.66 -13.34 -5.35
C SER A 202 5.01 -13.96 -4.99
N SER A 203 6.10 -13.24 -5.21
CA SER A 203 7.46 -13.71 -4.90
C SER A 203 7.66 -13.94 -3.40
N LEU A 204 7.15 -13.05 -2.55
CA LEU A 204 7.26 -13.18 -1.11
C LEU A 204 6.42 -14.35 -0.56
N THR A 205 5.17 -14.49 -1.00
CA THR A 205 4.29 -15.61 -0.63
C THR A 205 4.88 -16.93 -1.08
N ASN A 206 5.37 -17.01 -2.31
CA ASN A 206 6.00 -18.23 -2.84
C ASN A 206 7.27 -18.61 -2.05
N ALA A 207 8.11 -17.63 -1.69
CA ALA A 207 9.28 -17.89 -0.85
C ALA A 207 8.88 -18.44 0.53
N ILE A 208 7.84 -17.90 1.15
CA ILE A 208 7.29 -18.41 2.41
C ILE A 208 6.76 -19.85 2.24
N VAL A 209 6.05 -20.14 1.14
CA VAL A 209 5.55 -21.49 0.85
C VAL A 209 6.70 -22.49 0.71
N ARG A 210 7.79 -22.12 0.00
CA ARG A 210 8.99 -22.95 -0.16
C ARG A 210 9.67 -23.23 1.18
N LEU A 211 9.81 -22.21 2.03
CA LEU A 211 10.38 -22.36 3.38
C LEU A 211 9.55 -23.26 4.29
N ASN A 212 8.22 -23.20 4.19
CA ASN A 212 7.33 -24.00 5.04
C ASN A 212 7.19 -25.44 4.52
N ASN A 213 7.46 -25.68 3.23
CA ASN A 213 7.35 -26.99 2.60
C ASN A 213 8.68 -27.38 1.96
N PRO A 214 9.72 -27.75 2.75
CA PRO A 214 11.05 -28.00 2.21
C PRO A 214 11.16 -29.27 1.36
N THR A 215 10.15 -30.15 1.41
CA THR A 215 10.10 -31.35 0.57
C THR A 215 9.62 -30.98 -0.83
N VAL A 216 10.52 -31.05 -1.81
CA VAL A 216 10.17 -30.92 -3.23
C VAL A 216 9.26 -32.09 -3.61
N ARG A 217 8.08 -31.78 -4.13
CA ARG A 217 7.13 -32.78 -4.64
C ARG A 217 7.21 -32.85 -6.15
N THR A 218 7.26 -34.06 -6.71
CA THR A 218 7.38 -34.25 -8.16
C THR A 218 6.01 -34.47 -8.79
N VAL A 219 5.66 -33.66 -9.78
CA VAL A 219 4.47 -33.81 -10.62
C VAL A 219 4.91 -34.31 -11.98
N TYR A 220 4.35 -35.43 -12.44
CA TYR A 220 4.65 -36.01 -13.73
C TYR A 220 3.55 -35.70 -14.75
N PHE A 221 3.89 -35.06 -15.85
CA PHE A 221 3.00 -34.87 -17.00
C PHE A 221 3.17 -36.05 -17.94
N VAL A 222 2.07 -36.75 -18.22
CA VAL A 222 2.08 -37.92 -19.10
C VAL A 222 2.26 -37.48 -20.54
N SER A 223 3.01 -38.30 -21.28
CA SER A 223 3.24 -38.18 -22.71
C SER A 223 3.16 -39.56 -23.37
N GLY A 224 3.06 -39.57 -24.70
CA GLY A 224 3.01 -40.78 -25.53
C GLY A 224 1.67 -40.99 -26.24
N HIS A 225 0.57 -40.42 -25.73
CA HIS A 225 -0.78 -40.57 -26.29
C HIS A 225 -1.34 -39.26 -26.87
N GLY A 226 -0.49 -38.28 -27.17
CA GLY A 226 -0.89 -37.00 -27.75
C GLY A 226 -1.34 -35.96 -26.73
N GLU A 227 -0.95 -36.12 -25.46
CA GLU A 227 -1.23 -35.18 -24.39
C GLU A 227 -0.52 -33.84 -24.59
N LEU A 228 -1.08 -32.80 -23.98
CA LEU A 228 -0.46 -31.47 -23.93
C LEU A 228 0.82 -31.51 -23.09
N SER A 229 1.89 -30.93 -23.63
CA SER A 229 3.19 -30.88 -22.96
C SER A 229 3.30 -29.71 -22.00
N ALA A 230 3.88 -29.97 -20.83
CA ALA A 230 4.31 -28.96 -19.86
C ALA A 230 5.48 -28.09 -20.36
N ASP A 231 6.19 -28.53 -21.40
CA ASP A 231 7.30 -27.78 -22.02
C ASP A 231 6.85 -26.97 -23.25
N ASP A 232 5.60 -27.15 -23.70
CA ASP A 232 5.07 -26.42 -24.86
C ASP A 232 4.69 -24.97 -24.47
N THR A 233 5.30 -24.02 -25.18
CA THR A 233 5.08 -22.57 -25.02
C THR A 233 4.00 -22.01 -25.95
N ALA A 234 3.42 -22.83 -26.82
CA ALA A 234 2.28 -22.41 -27.63
C ALA A 234 1.07 -22.08 -26.75
N GLN A 235 0.09 -21.37 -27.30
CA GLN A 235 -1.13 -20.97 -26.57
C GLN A 235 -1.94 -22.17 -26.03
N THR A 236 -1.77 -23.34 -26.64
CA THR A 236 -2.39 -24.61 -26.23
C THR A 236 -1.52 -25.42 -25.27
N GLY A 237 -0.27 -25.03 -25.04
CA GLY A 237 0.69 -25.74 -24.19
C GLY A 237 0.50 -25.45 -22.70
N LEU A 238 1.18 -26.21 -21.84
CA LEU A 238 1.04 -26.14 -20.38
C LEU A 238 2.28 -25.54 -19.67
N SER A 239 3.16 -24.86 -20.39
CA SER A 239 4.36 -24.20 -19.82
C SER A 239 4.07 -23.16 -18.74
N GLN A 240 2.95 -22.45 -18.82
CA GLN A 240 2.55 -21.52 -17.76
C GLN A 240 2.17 -22.26 -16.48
N LEU A 241 1.50 -23.41 -16.60
CA LEU A 241 1.17 -24.26 -15.46
C LEU A 241 2.44 -24.83 -14.83
N LYS A 242 3.40 -25.28 -15.66
CA LYS A 242 4.72 -25.73 -15.19
C LYS A 242 5.41 -24.65 -14.35
N THR A 243 5.54 -23.44 -14.90
CA THR A 243 6.15 -22.30 -14.20
C THR A 243 5.45 -21.99 -12.88
N THR A 244 4.11 -22.08 -12.85
CA THR A 244 3.32 -21.84 -11.63
C THR A 244 3.60 -22.91 -10.57
N LEU A 245 3.61 -24.19 -10.94
CA LEU A 245 3.94 -25.30 -10.03
C LEU A 245 5.37 -25.18 -9.48
N GLU A 246 6.33 -24.87 -10.34
CA GLU A 246 7.73 -24.70 -9.95
C GLU A 246 7.91 -23.51 -8.99
N SER A 247 7.11 -22.44 -9.15
CA SER A 247 7.15 -21.28 -8.25
C SER A 247 6.79 -21.62 -6.79
N VAL A 248 5.97 -22.66 -6.56
CA VAL A 248 5.49 -23.10 -5.24
C VAL A 248 6.10 -24.44 -4.77
N ASN A 249 7.36 -24.70 -5.18
CA ASN A 249 8.19 -25.84 -4.77
C ASN A 249 7.87 -27.23 -5.36
N PHE A 250 7.18 -27.30 -6.51
CA PHE A 250 7.05 -28.56 -7.22
C PHE A 250 8.15 -28.73 -8.26
N GLN A 251 8.57 -29.97 -8.48
CA GLN A 251 9.37 -30.34 -9.62
C GLN A 251 8.45 -30.92 -10.70
N VAL A 252 8.47 -30.35 -11.90
CA VAL A 252 7.69 -30.85 -13.02
C VAL A 252 8.58 -31.72 -13.90
N ARG A 253 8.14 -32.95 -14.17
CA ARG A 253 8.82 -33.89 -15.07
C ARG A 253 7.84 -34.44 -16.08
N THR A 254 8.38 -34.96 -17.18
CA THR A 254 7.59 -35.66 -18.21
C THR A 254 7.74 -37.16 -18.02
N LEU A 255 6.63 -37.88 -18.07
CA LEU A 255 6.57 -39.34 -18.03
C LEU A 255 6.05 -39.86 -19.37
N ASP A 256 6.88 -40.58 -20.10
CA ASP A 256 6.42 -41.35 -21.26
C ASP A 256 5.97 -42.73 -20.77
N VAL A 257 4.65 -42.93 -20.65
CA VAL A 257 4.08 -44.17 -20.11
C VAL A 257 4.20 -45.37 -21.06
N ILE A 258 4.56 -45.13 -22.33
CA ILE A 258 4.82 -46.20 -23.30
C ILE A 258 6.17 -46.85 -23.01
N THR A 259 7.17 -46.03 -22.66
CA THR A 259 8.56 -46.49 -22.50
C THR A 259 9.02 -46.61 -21.06
N GLN A 260 8.29 -45.99 -20.11
CA GLN A 260 8.68 -45.91 -18.70
C GLN A 260 7.60 -46.46 -17.78
N THR A 261 8.02 -46.88 -16.59
CA THR A 261 7.11 -47.24 -15.50
C THR A 261 6.84 -46.02 -14.62
N LEU A 262 5.69 -46.00 -13.96
CA LEU A 262 5.33 -44.91 -13.05
C LEU A 262 6.37 -44.80 -11.91
N PRO A 263 7.05 -43.65 -11.76
CA PRO A 263 8.07 -43.47 -10.72
C PRO A 263 7.45 -43.45 -9.32
N SER A 264 8.14 -44.04 -8.34
CA SER A 264 7.68 -44.06 -6.95
C SER A 264 7.79 -42.72 -6.23
N ASP A 265 8.54 -41.76 -6.78
CA ASP A 265 8.63 -40.36 -6.30
C ASP A 265 7.53 -39.45 -6.86
N ALA A 266 6.65 -39.98 -7.72
CA ALA A 266 5.52 -39.24 -8.26
C ALA A 266 4.52 -38.90 -7.16
N SER A 267 4.43 -37.60 -6.82
CA SER A 267 3.43 -37.09 -5.89
C SER A 267 2.06 -36.87 -6.55
N SER A 268 2.05 -36.69 -7.88
CA SER A 268 0.86 -36.61 -8.70
C SER A 268 1.22 -36.87 -10.16
N ILE A 269 0.24 -37.33 -10.94
CA ILE A 269 0.34 -37.53 -12.38
C ILE A 269 -0.75 -36.73 -13.09
N VAL A 270 -0.36 -36.01 -14.15
CA VAL A 270 -1.25 -35.17 -14.96
C VAL A 270 -1.39 -35.80 -16.34
N ILE A 271 -2.60 -36.23 -16.68
CA ILE A 271 -2.98 -36.72 -18.00
C ILE A 271 -3.75 -35.60 -18.71
N ALA A 272 -3.08 -34.86 -19.58
CA ALA A 272 -3.62 -33.65 -20.18
C ALA A 272 -4.16 -33.91 -21.59
N GLY A 273 -5.41 -34.36 -21.68
CA GLY A 273 -6.13 -34.49 -22.96
C GLY A 273 -5.50 -35.51 -23.92
N PRO A 274 -5.43 -36.80 -23.56
CA PRO A 274 -4.90 -37.83 -24.44
C PRO A 274 -5.77 -37.97 -25.69
N VAL A 275 -5.11 -38.10 -26.85
CA VAL A 275 -5.74 -38.29 -28.16
C VAL A 275 -5.88 -39.77 -28.49
N ASN A 276 -4.89 -40.58 -28.10
CA ASN A 276 -4.88 -42.02 -28.30
C ASN A 276 -5.33 -42.76 -27.02
N ALA A 277 -5.95 -43.92 -27.20
CA ALA A 277 -6.35 -44.76 -26.07
C ALA A 277 -5.13 -45.45 -25.43
N TYR A 278 -5.10 -45.47 -24.10
CA TYR A 278 -4.13 -46.27 -23.34
C TYR A 278 -4.39 -47.77 -23.53
N THR A 279 -3.31 -48.54 -23.52
CA THR A 279 -3.36 -50.00 -23.44
C THR A 279 -3.89 -50.46 -22.08
N GLU A 280 -4.38 -51.71 -22.02
CA GLU A 280 -4.87 -52.30 -20.77
C GLU A 280 -3.77 -52.36 -19.68
N SER A 281 -2.51 -52.58 -20.09
CA SER A 281 -1.36 -52.57 -19.18
C SER A 281 -1.10 -51.19 -18.57
N GLU A 282 -1.15 -50.12 -19.38
CA GLU A 282 -0.92 -48.75 -18.91
C GLU A 282 -2.07 -48.30 -18.00
N ALA A 283 -3.32 -48.57 -18.40
CA ALA A 283 -4.49 -48.28 -17.59
C ALA A 283 -4.43 -48.98 -16.22
N LYS A 284 -3.96 -50.23 -16.18
CA LYS A 284 -3.75 -50.97 -14.94
C LYS A 284 -2.65 -50.37 -14.08
N ALA A 285 -1.54 -49.92 -14.67
CA ALA A 285 -0.45 -49.27 -13.95
C ALA A 285 -0.91 -47.94 -13.31
N ILE A 286 -1.62 -47.11 -14.07
CA ILE A 286 -2.22 -45.86 -13.58
C ILE A 286 -3.27 -46.15 -12.50
N GLY A 287 -4.10 -47.17 -12.69
CA GLY A 287 -5.10 -47.60 -11.69
C GLY A 287 -4.47 -48.09 -10.39
N ALA A 288 -3.31 -48.77 -10.45
CA ALA A 288 -2.58 -49.21 -9.27
C ALA A 288 -1.98 -48.03 -8.48
N TYR A 289 -1.47 -47.02 -9.18
CA TYR A 289 -0.99 -45.76 -8.58
C TYR A 289 -2.12 -45.07 -7.82
N LEU A 290 -3.27 -44.84 -8.48
CA LEU A 290 -4.45 -44.24 -7.86
C LEU A 290 -4.93 -45.01 -6.61
N ALA A 291 -4.93 -46.34 -6.64
CA ALA A 291 -5.31 -47.17 -5.50
C ALA A 291 -4.32 -47.06 -4.32
N GLY A 292 -3.08 -46.64 -4.56
CA GLY A 292 -2.03 -46.42 -3.57
C GLY A 292 -2.13 -45.11 -2.78
N GLY A 293 -3.12 -44.25 -3.07
CA GLY A 293 -3.33 -42.97 -2.37
C GLY A 293 -2.76 -41.75 -3.09
N GLY A 294 -2.41 -41.93 -4.35
CA GLY A 294 -1.78 -40.94 -5.21
C GLY A 294 -1.23 -41.75 -6.34
#